data_AF-A0A6M3IYA4-F1
#
_entry.id   AF-A0A6M3IYA4-F1
#
_cell.length_a   1.000
_cell.length_b   1.000
_cell.length_c   1.000
_cell.angle_alpha   90.00
_cell.angle_beta   90.00
_cell.angle_gamma   90.00
#
_symmetry.space_group_name_H-M   'P 1'
#
loop_
_entity.id
_entity.type
_entity.pdbx_description
1 polymer ?
#
loop_
_entity_poly.entity_id
_entity_poly.type
_entity_poly.pdbx_seq_one_letter_code
_entity_poly.pdbx_strand_id
1 'polypeptide(L)'
;MTNPIQYESNEELWVSYYLKELQSAGFISDWEYQPKTYILSEPLRYSWIKKLATKTTKQISKLMQGHEYTPDFMIVWEEKARNLFFNTVDNKINLKNAIFIAHSGNNMSIIDVKPAFDMQNMTRLFTINQKWMMDKYGLYVQKIVPVKETKHYHKVGNKNKKVYSHSTWSGIFPKTFTPERYFLTDVSGKPRKINYTPIRLNEYLKSKQNTGVL
;
A
#
# COMPACT_ATOMS: atom_id res chain seq x y z
N MET A 1 -9.27 9.40 -25.77
CA MET A 1 -7.98 9.43 -25.07
C MET A 1 -8.29 9.51 -23.59
N THR A 2 -7.89 8.53 -22.78
CA THR A 2 -8.05 8.59 -21.33
C THR A 2 -7.03 9.59 -20.78
N ASN A 3 -7.45 10.46 -19.87
CA ASN A 3 -6.52 11.36 -19.18
C ASN A 3 -5.44 10.55 -18.46
N PRO A 4 -4.18 11.01 -18.44
CA PRO A 4 -3.13 10.32 -17.69
C PRO A 4 -3.50 10.29 -16.21
N ILE A 5 -3.35 9.13 -15.58
CA ILE A 5 -3.55 8.96 -14.13
C ILE A 5 -2.49 9.79 -13.39
N GLN A 6 -2.94 10.66 -12.48
CA GLN A 6 -2.09 11.44 -11.59
C GLN A 6 -2.05 10.78 -10.21
N TYR A 7 -0.86 10.37 -9.78
CA TYR A 7 -0.63 9.75 -8.47
C TYR A 7 -0.35 10.81 -7.40
N GLU A 8 -0.72 10.55 -6.15
CA GLU A 8 -0.53 11.48 -5.03
C GLU A 8 0.90 11.43 -4.48
N SER A 9 1.62 10.32 -4.72
CA SER A 9 3.02 10.16 -4.32
C SER A 9 3.89 9.49 -5.38
N ASN A 10 5.21 9.67 -5.26
CA ASN A 10 6.17 8.93 -6.09
C ASN A 10 6.10 7.43 -5.79
N GLU A 11 5.85 7.06 -4.53
CA GLU A 11 5.72 5.68 -4.10
C GLU A 11 4.55 4.97 -4.80
N GLU A 12 3.39 5.62 -4.89
CA GLU A 12 2.25 5.10 -5.67
C GLU A 12 2.58 5.00 -7.15
N LEU A 13 3.22 6.02 -7.72
CA LEU A 13 3.70 5.98 -9.11
C LEU A 13 4.62 4.76 -9.34
N TRP A 14 5.54 4.47 -8.43
CA TRP A 14 6.44 3.33 -8.54
C TRP A 14 5.72 1.99 -8.39
N VAL A 15 4.75 1.89 -7.47
CA VAL A 15 3.87 0.72 -7.37
C VAL A 15 3.08 0.53 -8.67
N SER A 16 2.62 1.60 -9.31
CA SER A 16 1.95 1.48 -10.62
C SER A 16 2.85 0.87 -11.71
N TYR A 17 4.17 1.15 -11.69
CA TYR A 17 5.11 0.51 -12.60
C TYR A 17 5.21 -0.99 -12.35
N TYR A 18 5.22 -1.38 -11.08
CA TYR A 18 5.22 -2.78 -10.66
C TYR A 18 3.96 -3.53 -11.11
N LEU A 19 2.78 -2.93 -10.90
CA LEU A 19 1.51 -3.52 -11.32
C LEU A 19 1.38 -3.63 -12.84
N LYS A 20 1.82 -2.62 -13.61
CA LYS A 20 1.83 -2.66 -15.08
C LYS A 20 2.72 -3.76 -15.65
N GLU A 21 3.89 -3.98 -15.06
CA GLU A 21 4.80 -5.03 -15.50
C GLU A 21 4.23 -6.42 -15.20
N LEU A 22 3.63 -6.61 -14.02
CA LEU A 22 2.93 -7.84 -13.67
C LEU A 22 1.71 -8.11 -14.55
N GLN A 23 0.92 -7.08 -14.87
CA GLN A 23 -0.21 -7.18 -15.79
C GLN A 23 0.26 -7.56 -17.20
N SER A 24 1.35 -6.96 -17.68
CA SER A 24 1.93 -7.25 -19.00
C SER A 24 2.49 -8.68 -19.07
N ALA A 25 2.99 -9.23 -17.96
CA ALA A 25 3.38 -10.63 -17.83
C ALA A 25 2.18 -11.59 -17.55
N GLY A 26 0.97 -11.03 -17.44
CA GLY A 26 -0.29 -11.73 -17.22
C GLY A 26 -0.48 -12.27 -15.81
N PHE A 27 0.23 -11.79 -14.78
CA PHE A 27 0.01 -12.20 -13.39
C PHE A 27 -1.15 -11.44 -12.72
N ILE A 28 -1.51 -10.29 -13.28
CA ILE A 28 -2.63 -9.46 -12.85
C ILE A 28 -3.62 -9.41 -14.01
N SER A 29 -4.89 -9.69 -13.73
CA SER A 29 -5.95 -9.54 -14.71
C SER A 29 -6.30 -8.06 -14.86
N ASP A 30 -6.45 -7.38 -13.72
CA ASP A 30 -6.79 -5.95 -13.67
C ASP A 30 -6.29 -5.29 -12.38
N TRP A 31 -6.14 -3.97 -12.41
CA TRP A 31 -5.90 -3.16 -11.22
C TRP A 31 -6.45 -1.75 -11.38
N GLU A 32 -6.89 -1.15 -10.28
CA GLU A 32 -7.53 0.16 -10.24
C GLU A 32 -6.85 1.05 -9.20
N TYR A 33 -6.54 2.29 -9.59
CA TYR A 33 -5.99 3.33 -8.70
C TYR A 33 -7.15 4.11 -8.05
N GLN A 34 -7.11 4.27 -6.73
CA GLN A 34 -8.17 4.89 -5.93
C GLN A 34 -9.59 4.38 -6.26
N PRO A 35 -9.84 3.07 -6.14
CA PRO A 35 -11.06 2.44 -6.66
C PRO A 35 -12.34 3.03 -6.07
N LYS A 36 -12.59 2.75 -4.78
CA LYS A 36 -13.81 3.18 -4.10
C LYS A 36 -13.46 3.83 -2.76
N THR A 37 -14.10 4.97 -2.49
CA THR A 37 -14.12 5.59 -1.16
C THR A 37 -15.15 4.89 -0.28
N TYR A 38 -14.72 4.55 0.94
CA TYR A 38 -15.54 3.89 1.96
C TYR A 38 -15.84 4.85 3.10
N ILE A 39 -17.12 5.01 3.44
CA ILE A 39 -17.53 5.82 4.59
C ILE A 39 -17.34 4.97 5.84
N LEU A 40 -16.28 5.22 6.60
CA LEU A 40 -15.99 4.50 7.83
C LEU A 40 -16.95 4.95 8.95
N SER A 41 -17.11 6.26 9.17
CA SER A 41 -18.04 6.86 10.14
C SER A 41 -18.92 7.91 9.49
N GLU A 42 -20.22 7.90 9.76
CA GLU A 42 -21.11 9.00 9.38
C GLU A 42 -20.85 10.24 10.25
N PRO A 43 -21.03 11.46 9.72
CA PRO A 43 -20.94 12.68 10.52
C PRO A 43 -22.12 12.79 11.48
N LEU A 44 -21.85 12.98 12.78
CA LEU A 44 -22.88 13.23 13.77
C LEU A 44 -23.23 14.73 13.78
N ARG A 45 -24.51 15.05 13.55
CA ARG A 45 -25.02 16.43 13.54
C ARG A 45 -26.06 16.61 14.63
N TYR A 46 -26.09 17.80 15.21
CA TYR A 46 -27.12 18.20 16.18
C TYR A 46 -27.73 19.54 15.77
N SER A 47 -28.99 19.73 16.11
CA SER A 47 -29.66 21.01 15.92
C SER A 47 -29.79 21.75 17.23
N TRP A 48 -29.55 23.06 17.22
CA TRP A 48 -29.76 23.92 18.38
C TRP A 48 -30.46 25.21 17.96
N ILE A 49 -31.09 25.85 18.93
CA ILE A 49 -31.86 27.07 18.70
C ILE A 49 -30.98 28.27 19.00
N LYS A 50 -30.65 29.07 17.97
CA LYS A 50 -29.97 30.35 18.14
C LYS A 50 -31.00 31.45 18.30
N LYS A 51 -31.11 31.98 19.51
CA LYS A 51 -31.88 33.21 19.77
C LYS A 51 -31.07 34.42 19.31
N LEU A 52 -31.60 35.18 18.37
CA LEU A 52 -31.15 36.52 17.98
C LEU A 52 -32.09 37.55 18.60
N ALA A 53 -31.67 38.82 18.66
CA ALA A 53 -32.45 39.88 19.30
C ALA A 53 -33.91 39.96 18.84
N THR A 54 -34.18 39.71 17.55
CA THR A 54 -35.53 39.80 16.96
C THR A 54 -36.07 38.47 16.41
N LYS A 55 -35.28 37.38 16.43
CA LYS A 55 -35.64 36.14 15.75
C LYS A 55 -35.03 34.91 16.41
N THR A 56 -35.78 33.81 16.41
CA THR A 56 -35.28 32.50 16.79
C THR A 56 -35.02 31.68 15.53
N THR A 57 -33.80 31.15 15.36
CA THR A 57 -33.44 30.35 14.18
C THR A 57 -32.88 28.99 14.61
N LYS A 58 -33.40 27.91 14.03
CA LYS A 58 -32.83 26.56 14.18
C LYS A 58 -31.54 26.47 13.36
N GLN A 59 -30.43 26.15 14.02
CA GLN A 59 -29.12 25.94 13.41
C GLN A 59 -28.78 24.46 13.47
N ILE A 60 -28.06 23.96 12.46
CA ILE A 60 -27.51 22.60 12.43
C ILE A 60 -25.99 22.71 12.51
N SER A 61 -25.39 22.03 13.48
CA SER A 61 -23.94 22.00 13.67
C SER A 61 -23.43 20.56 13.66
N LYS A 62 -22.16 20.36 13.26
CA LYS A 62 -21.50 19.05 13.29
C LYS A 62 -20.94 18.83 14.70
N LEU A 63 -21.40 17.78 15.37
CA LEU A 63 -20.80 17.31 16.63
C LEU A 63 -19.54 16.50 16.34
N MET A 64 -19.58 15.65 15.31
CA MET A 64 -18.44 14.86 14.85
C MET A 64 -18.35 14.92 13.33
N GLN A 65 -17.12 14.98 12.82
CA GLN A 65 -16.88 14.82 11.39
C GLN A 65 -17.06 13.36 11.00
N GLY A 66 -17.53 13.14 9.76
CA GLY A 66 -17.50 11.82 9.18
C GLY A 66 -16.04 11.41 8.93
N HIS A 67 -15.84 10.11 8.78
CA HIS A 67 -14.53 9.55 8.46
C HIS A 67 -14.68 8.71 7.22
N GLU A 68 -13.91 9.01 6.18
CA GLU A 68 -13.90 8.27 4.92
C GLU A 68 -12.49 7.79 4.60
N TYR A 69 -12.40 6.74 3.80
CA TYR A 69 -11.13 6.12 3.47
C TYR A 69 -11.15 5.54 2.05
N THR A 70 -10.11 5.87 1.29
CA THR A 70 -9.89 5.38 -0.07
C THR A 70 -8.56 4.65 -0.10
N PRO A 71 -8.54 3.33 -0.35
CA PRO A 71 -7.30 2.60 -0.58
C PRO A 71 -6.62 3.09 -1.87
N ASP A 72 -5.30 2.94 -1.96
CA ASP A 72 -4.56 3.43 -3.13
C ASP A 72 -4.74 2.53 -4.35
N PHE A 73 -4.77 1.21 -4.15
CA PHE A 73 -4.96 0.26 -5.25
C PHE A 73 -5.85 -0.93 -4.88
N MET A 74 -6.64 -1.35 -5.86
CA MET A 74 -7.25 -2.68 -5.92
C MET A 74 -6.57 -3.49 -7.02
N ILE A 75 -6.23 -4.74 -6.74
CA ILE A 75 -5.52 -5.64 -7.66
C ILE A 75 -6.33 -6.92 -7.78
N VAL A 76 -6.66 -7.32 -9.01
CA VAL A 76 -7.30 -8.60 -9.32
C VAL A 76 -6.24 -9.52 -9.93
N TRP A 77 -5.96 -10.62 -9.24
CA TRP A 77 -4.87 -11.52 -9.58
C TRP A 77 -5.34 -12.67 -10.48
N GLU A 78 -4.47 -13.06 -11.40
CA GLU A 78 -4.60 -14.32 -12.12
C GLU A 78 -4.18 -15.48 -11.23
N GLU A 79 -4.83 -16.64 -11.36
CA GLU A 79 -4.58 -17.80 -10.50
C GLU A 79 -3.10 -18.25 -10.54
N LYS A 80 -2.42 -18.12 -11.68
CA LYS A 80 -0.99 -18.44 -11.84
C LYS A 80 -0.06 -17.55 -11.00
N ALA A 81 -0.55 -16.45 -10.44
CA ALA A 81 0.21 -15.58 -9.55
C ALA A 81 0.14 -16.03 -8.07
N ARG A 82 -0.72 -17.02 -7.76
CA ARG A 82 -0.85 -17.57 -6.40
C ARG A 82 0.47 -18.22 -5.98
N ASN A 83 0.83 -18.09 -4.71
CA ASN A 83 2.09 -18.53 -4.11
C ASN A 83 3.35 -17.81 -4.60
N LEU A 84 3.28 -17.05 -5.71
CA LEU A 84 4.37 -16.21 -6.22
C LEU A 84 4.31 -14.77 -5.72
N PHE A 85 3.16 -14.15 -5.95
CA PHE A 85 2.91 -12.75 -5.68
C PHE A 85 1.83 -12.57 -4.63
N PHE A 86 0.82 -13.44 -4.61
CA PHE A 86 -0.24 -13.35 -3.60
C PHE A 86 -0.53 -14.68 -2.92
N ASN A 87 -1.08 -14.59 -1.71
CA ASN A 87 -1.70 -15.70 -1.00
C ASN A 87 -3.03 -15.25 -0.41
N THR A 88 -3.93 -16.19 -0.20
CA THR A 88 -5.22 -15.94 0.44
C THR A 88 -5.20 -16.31 1.91
N VAL A 89 -6.08 -15.69 2.70
CA VAL A 89 -6.10 -15.83 4.17
C VAL A 89 -6.43 -17.25 4.62
N ASP A 90 -7.20 -17.99 3.82
CA ASP A 90 -7.65 -19.37 4.06
C ASP A 90 -6.58 -20.43 3.81
N ASN A 91 -5.49 -20.12 3.10
CA ASN A 91 -4.53 -21.11 2.63
C ASN A 91 -3.64 -21.77 3.71
N LYS A 92 -3.87 -21.51 5.01
CA LYS A 92 -3.02 -21.97 6.13
C LYS A 92 -1.53 -21.59 5.98
N ILE A 93 -1.21 -20.67 5.06
CA ILE A 93 0.15 -20.18 4.82
C ILE A 93 0.51 -19.16 5.89
N ASN A 94 1.80 -19.12 6.25
CA ASN A 94 2.32 -18.04 7.07
C ASN A 94 2.24 -16.71 6.30
N LEU A 95 1.19 -15.93 6.57
CA LEU A 95 0.93 -14.64 5.91
C LEU A 95 2.07 -13.63 6.08
N LYS A 96 2.99 -13.83 7.04
CA LYS A 96 4.19 -12.98 7.18
C LYS A 96 5.12 -13.06 5.96
N ASN A 97 5.04 -14.17 5.22
CA ASN A 97 5.85 -14.40 4.03
C ASN A 97 5.13 -14.03 2.72
N ALA A 98 3.82 -13.75 2.77
CA ALA A 98 3.07 -13.34 1.60
C ALA A 98 3.53 -11.94 1.15
N ILE A 99 3.75 -11.76 -0.16
CA ILE A 99 4.02 -10.44 -0.73
C ILE A 99 2.71 -9.64 -0.71
N PHE A 100 1.67 -10.18 -1.34
CA PHE A 100 0.30 -9.67 -1.26
C PHE A 100 -0.64 -10.64 -0.54
N ILE A 101 -1.59 -10.09 0.20
CA ILE A 101 -2.69 -10.84 0.81
C ILE A 101 -3.94 -10.57 -0.03
N ALA A 102 -4.57 -11.62 -0.55
CA ALA A 102 -5.79 -11.54 -1.34
C ALA A 102 -6.98 -12.15 -0.59
N HIS A 103 -8.17 -11.70 -0.96
CA HIS A 103 -9.43 -12.27 -0.51
C HIS A 103 -9.74 -13.57 -1.26
N SER A 104 -10.07 -14.63 -0.53
CA SER A 104 -10.17 -16.01 -1.03
C SER A 104 -11.23 -16.22 -2.13
N GLY A 105 -12.26 -15.38 -2.19
CA GLY A 105 -13.37 -15.56 -3.14
C GLY A 105 -13.16 -14.96 -4.52
N ASN A 106 -12.24 -14.01 -4.67
CA ASN A 106 -12.08 -13.24 -5.90
C ASN A 106 -10.63 -12.91 -6.26
N ASN A 107 -9.65 -13.52 -5.57
CA ASN A 107 -8.23 -13.27 -5.78
C ASN A 107 -7.91 -11.76 -5.83
N MET A 108 -8.54 -10.98 -4.95
CA MET A 108 -8.41 -9.53 -4.94
C MET A 108 -7.57 -9.07 -3.75
N SER A 109 -6.58 -8.23 -3.99
CA SER A 109 -5.86 -7.51 -2.95
C SER A 109 -6.26 -6.05 -2.94
N ILE A 110 -6.42 -5.49 -1.74
CA ILE A 110 -6.57 -4.04 -1.55
C ILE A 110 -5.34 -3.57 -0.78
N ILE A 111 -4.68 -2.55 -1.31
CA ILE A 111 -3.43 -2.06 -0.73
C ILE A 111 -3.46 -0.56 -0.50
N ASP A 112 -2.62 -0.14 0.44
CA ASP A 112 -2.34 1.25 0.74
C ASP A 112 -0.81 1.40 0.81
N VAL A 113 -0.28 2.30 -0.01
CA VAL A 113 1.12 2.57 -0.22
C VAL A 113 1.58 3.60 0.77
N LYS A 114 2.62 3.24 1.54
CA LYS A 114 3.23 4.13 2.51
C LYS A 114 4.70 4.38 2.19
N PRO A 115 5.22 5.56 2.54
CA PRO A 115 6.64 5.84 2.43
C PRO A 115 7.44 4.91 3.36
N ALA A 116 8.74 4.79 3.07
CA ALA A 116 9.66 4.00 3.89
C ALA A 116 9.75 4.48 5.35
N PHE A 117 9.60 5.79 5.54
CA PHE A 117 9.71 6.46 6.83
C PHE A 117 8.34 6.98 7.26
N ASP A 118 7.91 6.62 8.47
CA ASP A 118 6.63 7.04 9.04
C ASP A 118 6.74 8.44 9.64
N MET A 119 6.55 9.46 8.81
CA MET A 119 6.40 10.83 9.28
C MET A 119 5.01 10.99 9.93
N GLN A 120 4.97 11.58 11.13
CA GLN A 120 3.72 12.02 11.78
C GLN A 120 2.73 10.92 12.18
N ASN A 121 3.20 9.70 12.50
CA ASN A 121 2.35 8.63 13.05
C ASN A 121 1.24 8.16 12.09
N MET A 122 1.48 8.26 10.78
CA MET A 122 0.55 7.83 9.73
C MET A 122 0.24 6.33 9.80
N THR A 123 1.17 5.50 10.31
CA THR A 123 0.92 4.07 10.54
C THR A 123 -0.22 3.83 11.52
N ARG A 124 -0.36 4.66 12.56
CA ARG A 124 -1.43 4.50 13.56
C ARG A 124 -2.81 4.75 12.94
N LEU A 125 -2.94 5.84 12.16
CA LEU A 125 -4.18 6.14 11.45
C LEU A 125 -4.54 5.02 10.46
N PHE A 126 -3.56 4.56 9.67
CA PHE A 126 -3.73 3.43 8.77
C PHE A 126 -4.23 2.17 9.51
N THR A 127 -3.65 1.85 10.66
CA THR A 127 -4.04 0.65 11.45
C THR A 127 -5.49 0.75 11.93
N ILE A 128 -5.97 1.95 12.26
CA ILE A 128 -7.38 2.18 12.63
C ILE A 128 -8.27 1.98 11.39
N ASN A 129 -7.92 2.59 10.26
CA ASN A 129 -8.67 2.45 9.01
C ASN A 129 -8.76 0.99 8.56
N GLN A 130 -7.65 0.25 8.61
CA GLN A 130 -7.60 -1.18 8.29
C GLN A 130 -8.58 -1.99 9.14
N LYS A 131 -8.63 -1.74 10.45
CA LYS A 131 -9.58 -2.41 11.35
C LYS A 131 -11.03 -2.09 10.99
N TRP A 132 -11.33 -0.83 10.73
CA TRP A 132 -12.69 -0.40 10.34
C TRP A 132 -13.11 -0.95 8.99
N MET A 133 -12.18 -1.02 8.02
CA MET A 133 -12.43 -1.63 6.72
C MET A 133 -12.76 -3.12 6.84
N MET A 134 -12.01 -3.83 7.69
CA MET A 134 -12.27 -5.24 7.95
C MET A 134 -13.61 -5.45 8.66
N ASP A 135 -13.90 -4.66 9.70
CA ASP A 135 -15.12 -4.78 10.51
C ASP A 135 -16.39 -4.41 9.71
N LYS A 136 -16.37 -3.28 9.01
CA LYS A 136 -17.56 -2.74 8.32
C LYS A 136 -17.80 -3.36 6.94
N TYR A 137 -16.74 -3.72 6.22
CA TYR A 137 -16.83 -4.16 4.83
C TYR A 137 -16.27 -5.57 4.59
N GLY A 138 -15.63 -6.21 5.57
CA GLY A 138 -14.94 -7.50 5.37
C GLY A 138 -13.69 -7.39 4.48
N LEU A 139 -13.14 -6.17 4.32
CA LEU A 139 -12.04 -5.88 3.40
C LEU A 139 -10.73 -5.65 4.17
N TYR A 140 -9.72 -6.45 3.86
CA TYR A 140 -8.40 -6.32 4.46
C TYR A 140 -7.52 -5.47 3.55
N VAL A 141 -7.16 -4.28 4.04
CA VAL A 141 -6.28 -3.37 3.30
C VAL A 141 -4.85 -3.58 3.77
N GLN A 142 -3.96 -4.02 2.88
CA GLN A 142 -2.57 -4.30 3.21
C GLN A 142 -1.69 -3.06 3.04
N LYS A 143 -0.91 -2.73 4.07
CA LYS A 143 0.13 -1.70 3.94
C LYS A 143 1.30 -2.23 3.09
N ILE A 144 1.64 -1.52 2.03
CA ILE A 144 2.78 -1.81 1.16
C ILE A 144 3.78 -0.66 1.20
N VAL A 145 5.07 -0.99 1.09
CA VAL A 145 6.15 -0.02 0.92
C VAL A 145 6.94 -0.49 -0.31
N PRO A 146 7.09 0.31 -1.38
CA PRO A 146 7.80 -0.12 -2.59
C PRO A 146 9.28 -0.37 -2.31
N VAL A 147 9.93 0.61 -1.68
CA VAL A 147 11.35 0.59 -1.32
C VAL A 147 11.48 1.03 0.12
N LYS A 148 12.19 0.27 0.95
CA LYS A 148 12.53 0.69 2.31
C LYS A 148 14.02 0.91 2.42
N GLU A 149 14.42 2.14 2.68
CA GLU A 149 15.81 2.44 3.04
C GLU A 149 16.05 2.04 4.49
N THR A 150 16.95 1.08 4.71
CA THR A 150 17.32 0.61 6.04
C THR A 150 18.62 1.30 6.48
N LYS A 151 18.50 2.52 7.00
CA LYS A 151 19.56 3.11 7.83
C LYS A 151 19.04 3.27 9.26
N HIS A 152 19.06 2.19 10.02
CA HIS A 152 18.84 2.27 11.46
C HIS A 152 20.17 2.57 12.15
N TYR A 153 20.21 3.67 12.88
CA TYR A 153 21.30 4.01 13.80
C TYR A 153 20.87 3.60 15.20
N HIS A 154 21.54 2.60 15.79
CA HIS A 154 21.42 2.37 17.23
C HIS A 154 22.44 3.24 17.96
N LYS A 155 21.96 4.05 18.91
CA LYS A 155 22.83 4.74 19.86
C LYS A 155 23.25 3.73 20.93
N VAL A 156 24.51 3.26 20.88
CA VAL A 156 25.07 2.36 21.89
C VAL A 156 25.96 3.19 22.83
N GLY A 157 25.39 3.62 23.96
CA GLY A 157 26.04 4.53 24.92
C GLY A 157 26.15 5.98 24.43
N ASN A 158 27.12 6.74 24.97
CA ASN A 158 27.39 8.13 24.53
C ASN A 158 28.11 8.23 23.17
N LYS A 159 28.40 7.10 22.51
CA LYS A 159 29.06 7.07 21.19
C LYS A 159 28.06 6.62 20.14
N ASN A 160 27.92 7.41 19.07
CA ASN A 160 27.17 7.00 17.87
C ASN A 160 27.98 5.91 17.12
N LYS A 161 27.92 4.66 17.60
CA LYS A 161 28.51 3.53 16.87
C LYS A 161 27.52 3.08 15.80
N LYS A 162 27.93 3.04 14.53
CA LYS A 162 27.13 2.48 13.44
C LYS A 162 26.97 0.97 13.67
N VAL A 163 25.88 0.56 14.31
CA VAL A 163 25.49 -0.85 14.37
C VAL A 163 24.44 -1.06 13.29
N TYR A 164 24.82 -1.78 12.24
CA TYR A 164 23.87 -2.28 11.25
C TYR A 164 23.00 -3.35 11.92
N SER A 165 21.85 -2.96 12.48
CA SER A 165 20.84 -3.96 12.84
C SER A 165 20.46 -4.70 11.56
N HIS A 166 20.26 -6.02 11.62
CA HIS A 166 19.70 -6.84 10.54
C HIS A 166 18.26 -6.41 10.25
N SER A 167 18.11 -5.22 9.68
CA SER A 167 16.86 -4.67 9.23
C SER A 167 16.52 -5.43 7.96
N THR A 168 15.66 -6.43 8.11
CA THR A 168 15.05 -7.16 7.00
C THR A 168 14.51 -6.12 6.01
N TRP A 169 15.08 -6.06 4.82
CA TRP A 169 14.64 -5.20 3.73
C TRP A 169 13.13 -5.42 3.52
N SER A 170 12.31 -4.45 3.94
CA SER A 170 10.86 -4.68 4.06
C SER A 170 10.04 -4.04 2.93
N GLY A 171 10.68 -3.61 1.85
CA GLY A 171 10.00 -3.13 0.65
C GLY A 171 9.65 -4.27 -0.31
N ILE A 172 8.62 -4.10 -1.13
CA ILE A 172 8.22 -5.15 -2.09
C ILE A 172 9.25 -5.33 -3.21
N PHE A 173 9.94 -4.27 -3.65
CA PHE A 173 10.94 -4.39 -4.73
C PHE A 173 12.15 -5.25 -4.34
N PRO A 174 12.87 -4.99 -3.23
CA PRO A 174 13.99 -5.84 -2.81
C PRO A 174 13.57 -7.26 -2.40
N LYS A 175 12.29 -7.49 -2.08
CA LYS A 175 11.75 -8.83 -1.79
C LYS A 175 11.38 -9.62 -3.04
N THR A 176 11.11 -8.93 -4.15
CA THR A 176 10.62 -9.54 -5.39
C THR A 176 11.48 -9.11 -6.57
N PHE A 177 11.01 -8.12 -7.33
CA PHE A 177 11.70 -7.55 -8.46
C PHE A 177 11.55 -6.03 -8.46
N THR A 178 12.46 -5.36 -9.16
CA THR A 178 12.44 -3.92 -9.42
C THR A 178 11.84 -3.69 -10.81
N PRO A 179 10.76 -2.91 -10.94
CA PRO A 179 10.16 -2.64 -12.24
C PRO A 179 11.12 -1.94 -13.18
N GLU A 180 11.08 -2.26 -14.48
CA GLU A 180 12.04 -1.73 -15.45
C GLU A 180 12.04 -0.19 -15.47
N ARG A 181 10.84 0.39 -15.38
CA ARG A 181 10.68 1.85 -15.37
C ARG A 181 11.30 2.53 -14.15
N TYR A 182 11.46 1.82 -13.02
CA TYR A 182 12.04 2.37 -11.79
C TYR A 182 13.56 2.61 -11.90
N PHE A 183 14.25 1.93 -12.81
CA PHE A 183 15.69 2.12 -13.02
C PHE A 183 16.05 3.53 -13.51
N LEU A 184 15.08 4.30 -14.01
CA LEU A 184 15.27 5.67 -14.47
C LEU A 184 14.57 6.67 -13.52
N THR A 185 15.13 7.87 -13.42
CA THR A 185 14.49 9.00 -12.73
C THR A 185 13.31 9.51 -13.54
N ASP A 186 12.25 9.94 -12.85
CA ASP A 186 10.98 10.26 -13.52
C ASP A 186 11.03 11.59 -14.29
N VAL A 187 11.88 12.51 -13.85
CA VAL A 187 12.03 13.84 -14.46
C VAL A 187 13.13 13.88 -15.53
N SER A 188 14.30 13.27 -15.25
CA SER A 188 15.49 13.40 -16.11
C SER A 188 15.83 12.17 -16.93
N GLY A 189 15.17 11.03 -16.70
CA GLY A 189 15.47 9.77 -17.39
C GLY A 189 16.86 9.21 -17.10
N LYS A 190 17.59 9.74 -16.11
CA LYS A 190 18.92 9.26 -15.73
C LYS A 190 18.81 7.99 -14.89
N PRO A 191 19.85 7.13 -14.85
CA PRO A 191 19.86 5.99 -13.95
C PRO A 191 19.60 6.41 -12.50
N ARG A 192 18.62 5.76 -11.86
CA ARG A 192 18.27 5.97 -10.46
C ARG A 192 19.32 5.35 -9.55
N LYS A 193 19.68 6.03 -8.46
CA LYS A 193 20.52 5.46 -7.42
C LYS A 193 19.70 4.46 -6.60
N ILE A 194 20.00 3.17 -6.72
CA ILE A 194 19.33 2.08 -6.01
C ILE A 194 20.27 1.55 -4.92
N ASN A 195 19.78 1.51 -3.67
CA ASN A 195 20.58 1.14 -2.49
C ASN A 195 20.37 -0.34 -2.07
N TYR A 196 19.92 -1.19 -2.99
CA TYR A 196 19.74 -2.65 -2.84
C TYR A 196 20.09 -3.32 -4.17
N THR A 197 20.29 -4.65 -4.20
CA THR A 197 20.53 -5.39 -5.45
C THR A 197 19.21 -5.54 -6.20
N PRO A 198 18.98 -4.81 -7.31
CA PRO A 198 17.74 -4.96 -8.06
C PRO A 198 17.73 -6.29 -8.82
N ILE A 199 16.56 -6.91 -8.91
CA ILE A 199 16.33 -8.15 -9.66
C ILE A 199 15.21 -7.85 -10.66
N ARG A 200 15.33 -8.27 -11.91
CA ARG A 200 14.28 -8.10 -12.93
C ARG A 200 13.20 -9.16 -12.75
N LEU A 201 11.98 -8.92 -13.27
CA LEU A 201 10.88 -9.88 -13.15
C LEU A 201 11.25 -11.29 -13.63
N ASN A 202 11.87 -11.41 -14.81
CA ASN A 202 12.30 -12.71 -15.35
C ASN A 202 13.32 -13.43 -14.48
N GLU A 203 14.23 -12.70 -13.85
CA GLU A 203 15.23 -13.25 -12.94
C GLU A 203 14.57 -13.74 -11.64
N TYR A 204 13.61 -12.96 -11.11
CA TYR A 204 12.81 -13.35 -9.96
C TYR A 204 12.03 -14.64 -10.25
N LEU A 205 11.36 -14.74 -11.40
CA LEU A 205 10.61 -15.95 -11.79
C LEU A 205 11.52 -17.19 -11.90
N LYS A 206 12.69 -17.08 -12.54
CA LYS A 206 13.68 -18.17 -12.60
C LYS A 206 14.13 -18.62 -11.20
N SER A 207 14.33 -17.68 -10.28
CA SER A 207 14.70 -18.01 -8.91
C SER A 207 13.60 -18.79 -8.16
N LYS A 208 12.33 -18.56 -8.50
CA LYS A 208 11.18 -19.26 -7.92
C LYS A 208 10.96 -20.66 -8.50
N GLN A 209 11.25 -20.86 -9.79
CA GLN A 209 11.28 -22.18 -10.41
C GLN A 209 12.32 -23.09 -9.74
N ASN A 210 13.52 -22.57 -9.48
CA ASN A 210 14.60 -23.35 -8.85
C ASN A 210 14.30 -23.75 -7.39
N THR A 211 13.35 -23.08 -6.73
CA THR A 211 12.96 -23.37 -5.34
C THR A 211 11.69 -24.23 -5.25
N GLY A 212 11.13 -24.68 -6.38
CA GLY A 212 9.91 -25.49 -6.43
C GLY A 212 8.65 -24.74 -5.99
N VAL A 213 8.68 -23.40 -6.01
CA VAL A 213 7.51 -22.55 -5.72
C VAL A 213 6.63 -22.39 -6.98
N LEU A 214 7.22 -22.64 -8.16
CA LEU A 214 6.60 -22.73 -9.47
C LEU A 214 6.70 -24.17 -9.98
#